data_AF-A0A7L4TGU3-F1
#
_entry.id   AF-A0A7L4TGU3-F1
#
_cell.length_a   1.000
_cell.length_b   1.000
_cell.length_c   1.000
_cell.angle_alpha   90.00
_cell.angle_beta   90.00
_cell.angle_gamma   90.00
#
_symmetry.space_group_name_H-M   'P 1'
#
loop_
_entity.id
_entity.type
_entity.pdbx_description
1 polymer ?
#
loop_
_entity_poly.entity_id
_entity_poly.type
_entity_poly.pdbx_seq_one_letter_code
_entity_poly.pdbx_strand_id
1 'polypeptide(L)'
;ARLPTKVGQTIGIVGGIVIGQASVEAGLTSNVLLIIVALAALASFTTPVYQMGNTIRLIRFPFIVSAALLGGVGVAFCGLYTLAHLLHLTSLGRPYLSPLFPPRIKDWKDAFIRMPFNYMSERPVYLRPRDKGRFNFKRAIEKHDIDE
;
A
#
# COMPACT_ATOMS: atom_id res chain seq x y z
N ALA A 1 -27.64 -2.50 14.28
CA ALA A 1 -28.31 -1.25 13.84
C ALA A 1 -29.71 -1.60 13.35
N ARG A 2 -30.73 -0.83 13.75
CA ARG A 2 -32.16 -1.14 13.55
C ARG A 2 -32.85 -0.30 12.46
N LEU A 3 -32.10 0.48 11.68
CA LEU A 3 -32.65 1.30 10.59
C LEU A 3 -32.49 0.58 9.23
N PRO A 4 -33.49 0.64 8.33
CA PRO A 4 -33.40 0.06 6.99
C PRO A 4 -32.18 0.58 6.23
N THR A 5 -31.51 -0.29 5.46
CA THR A 5 -30.26 0.00 4.75
C THR A 5 -30.31 1.26 3.87
N LYS A 6 -31.48 1.58 3.29
CA LYS A 6 -31.70 2.79 2.49
C LYS A 6 -31.62 4.08 3.32
N VAL A 7 -32.16 4.07 4.54
CA VAL A 7 -32.15 5.24 5.43
C VAL A 7 -30.75 5.50 5.98
N GLY A 8 -30.02 4.43 6.34
CA GLY A 8 -28.64 4.55 6.82
C GLY A 8 -27.69 5.16 5.80
N GLN A 9 -27.81 4.77 4.52
CA GLN A 9 -27.00 5.35 3.45
C GLN A 9 -27.29 6.84 3.22
N THR A 10 -28.57 7.23 3.20
CA THR A 10 -28.98 8.64 3.04
C THR A 10 -28.49 9.50 4.19
N ILE A 11 -28.63 9.05 5.44
CA ILE A 11 -28.10 9.77 6.62
C ILE A 11 -26.58 9.90 6.56
N GLY A 12 -25.87 8.86 6.11
CA GLY A 12 -24.41 8.93 5.94
C GLY A 12 -23.96 9.96 4.91
N ILE A 13 -24.65 10.05 3.76
CA ILE A 13 -24.33 11.01 2.70
C ILE A 13 -24.68 12.43 3.15
N VAL A 14 -25.91 12.66 3.62
CA VAL A 14 -26.37 13.99 4.06
C VAL A 14 -25.56 14.46 5.26
N GLY A 15 -25.30 13.59 6.23
CA GLY A 15 -24.47 13.91 7.39
C GLY A 15 -23.05 14.30 7.01
N GLY A 16 -22.41 13.58 6.08
CA GLY A 16 -21.07 13.91 5.61
C GLY A 16 -20.97 15.26 4.91
N ILE A 17 -21.95 15.59 4.05
CA ILE A 17 -22.00 16.86 3.33
C ILE A 17 -22.24 18.02 4.31
N VAL A 18 -23.25 17.92 5.18
CA VAL A 18 -23.62 18.98 6.12
C VAL A 18 -22.49 19.24 7.12
N ILE A 19 -21.87 18.20 7.69
CA ILE A 19 -20.72 18.36 8.60
C ILE A 19 -19.53 18.99 7.85
N GLY A 20 -19.28 18.57 6.61
CA GLY A 20 -18.22 19.12 5.78
C GLY A 20 -18.40 20.62 5.53
N GLN A 21 -19.60 21.03 5.11
CA GLN A 21 -19.92 22.45 4.88
C GLN A 21 -19.84 23.26 6.16
N ALA A 22 -20.49 22.80 7.24
CA ALA A 22 -20.47 23.47 8.53
C ALA A 22 -19.04 23.63 9.08
N SER A 23 -18.14 22.67 8.84
CA SER A 23 -16.73 22.75 9.28
C SER A 23 -15.92 23.82 8.55
N VAL A 24 -16.24 24.11 7.29
CA VAL A 24 -15.61 25.22 6.55
C VAL A 24 -16.25 26.55 6.93
N GLU A 25 -17.58 26.60 7.00
CA GLU A 25 -18.32 27.82 7.38
C GLU A 25 -17.96 28.29 8.80
N ALA A 26 -17.77 27.36 9.74
CA ALA A 26 -17.30 27.65 11.09
C ALA A 26 -15.81 28.03 11.17
N GLY A 27 -15.07 28.01 10.05
CA GLY A 27 -13.65 28.33 9.99
C GLY A 27 -12.74 27.29 10.66
N LEU A 28 -13.25 26.09 10.99
CA LEU A 28 -12.45 25.03 11.62
C LEU A 28 -11.37 24.50 10.67
N THR A 29 -11.65 24.50 9.36
CA THR A 29 -10.75 24.01 8.31
C THR A 29 -10.92 24.80 7.01
N SER A 30 -9.95 24.74 6.10
CA SER A 30 -10.04 25.36 4.77
C SER A 30 -10.59 24.38 3.73
N ASN A 31 -11.23 24.91 2.67
CA ASN A 31 -11.71 24.12 1.52
C ASN A 31 -10.61 23.24 0.92
N VAL A 32 -9.40 23.78 0.80
CA VAL A 32 -8.25 23.05 0.22
C VAL A 32 -7.85 21.88 1.10
N LEU A 33 -7.77 22.06 2.42
CA LEU A 33 -7.47 20.98 3.36
C LEU A 33 -8.51 19.86 3.27
N LEU A 34 -9.78 20.22 3.22
CA LEU A 34 -10.89 19.28 3.17
C LEU A 34 -10.83 18.40 1.90
N ILE A 35 -10.54 19.01 0.74
CA ILE A 35 -10.33 18.28 -0.52
C ILE A 35 -9.16 17.30 -0.41
N ILE A 36 -8.00 17.73 0.13
CA ILE A 36 -6.83 16.86 0.28
C ILE A 36 -7.12 15.67 1.22
N VAL A 37 -7.82 15.92 2.33
CA VAL A 37 -8.19 14.86 3.28
C VAL A 37 -9.19 13.87 2.67
N ALA A 38 -10.18 14.36 1.91
CA ALA A 38 -11.14 13.51 1.21
C ALA A 38 -10.45 12.62 0.16
N LEU A 39 -9.53 13.16 -0.64
CA LEU A 39 -8.71 12.39 -1.57
C LEU A 39 -7.86 11.33 -0.87
N ALA A 40 -7.22 11.69 0.25
CA ALA A 40 -6.44 10.74 1.04
C ALA A 40 -7.31 9.62 1.65
N ALA A 41 -8.53 9.95 2.09
CA ALA A 41 -9.48 8.96 2.60
C ALA A 41 -9.93 7.99 1.49
N LEU A 42 -10.24 8.50 0.29
CA LEU A 42 -10.58 7.67 -0.87
C LEU A 42 -9.39 6.79 -1.30
N ALA A 43 -8.18 7.34 -1.32
CA ALA A 43 -6.97 6.59 -1.63
C ALA A 43 -6.73 5.45 -0.63
N SER A 44 -7.15 5.59 0.64
CA SER A 44 -7.03 4.52 1.64
C SER A 44 -7.85 3.27 1.27
N PHE A 45 -8.88 3.36 0.43
CA PHE A 45 -9.65 2.20 -0.04
C PHE A 45 -8.96 1.41 -1.15
N THR A 46 -7.84 1.90 -1.70
CA THR A 46 -7.04 1.16 -2.69
C THR A 46 -6.28 -0.02 -2.07
N THR A 47 -6.04 0.00 -0.75
CA THR A 47 -5.37 -1.09 -0.05
C THR A 47 -6.38 -2.22 0.22
N PRO A 48 -6.23 -3.41 -0.40
CA PRO A 48 -7.22 -4.49 -0.24
C PRO A 48 -7.12 -5.20 1.12
N VAL A 49 -6.03 -4.98 1.86
CA VAL A 49 -5.76 -5.65 3.14
C VAL A 49 -6.13 -4.74 4.31
N TYR A 50 -7.17 -5.13 5.06
CA TYR A 50 -7.66 -4.35 6.21
C TYR A 50 -6.60 -4.10 7.28
N GLN A 51 -5.78 -5.11 7.59
CA GLN A 51 -4.71 -4.97 8.58
C GLN A 51 -3.71 -3.87 8.18
N MET A 52 -3.37 -3.78 6.90
CA MET A 52 -2.46 -2.76 6.39
C MET A 52 -3.09 -1.35 6.47
N GLY A 53 -4.38 -1.23 6.16
CA GLY A 53 -5.12 0.02 6.33
C GLY A 53 -5.17 0.49 7.80
N ASN A 54 -5.37 -0.43 8.74
CA ASN A 54 -5.36 -0.10 10.17
C ASN A 54 -3.96 0.33 10.66
N THR A 55 -2.90 -0.33 10.18
CA THR A 55 -1.52 0.07 10.49
C THR A 55 -1.20 1.48 9.99
N ILE A 56 -1.60 1.82 8.76
CA ILE A 56 -1.42 3.18 8.21
C ILE A 56 -2.17 4.21 9.07
N ARG A 57 -3.38 3.88 9.53
CA ARG A 57 -4.17 4.74 10.41
C ARG A 57 -3.46 4.98 11.74
N LEU A 58 -2.87 3.94 12.34
CA LEU A 58 -2.16 4.04 13.61
C LEU A 58 -0.89 4.88 13.48
N ILE A 59 -0.11 4.68 12.41
CA ILE A 59 1.10 5.47 12.11
C ILE A 59 0.76 6.95 11.90
N ARG A 60 -0.45 7.28 11.43
CA ARG A 60 -0.86 8.67 11.21
C ARG A 60 -0.88 9.52 12.47
N PHE A 61 -1.20 8.95 13.64
CA PHE A 61 -1.28 9.71 14.88
C PHE A 61 0.09 10.26 15.33
N PRO A 62 1.18 9.46 15.39
CA PRO A 62 2.53 9.98 15.62
C PRO A 62 2.93 11.11 14.67
N PHE A 63 2.59 11.00 13.38
CA PHE A 63 2.88 12.04 12.38
C PHE A 63 2.11 13.34 12.65
N ILE A 64 0.84 13.25 13.07
CA ILE A 64 0.05 14.43 13.41
C ILE A 64 0.61 15.10 14.67
N VAL A 65 0.96 14.32 15.70
CA VAL A 65 1.54 14.85 16.94
C VAL A 65 2.89 15.50 16.67
N SER A 66 3.78 14.85 15.90
CA SER A 66 5.08 15.43 15.58
C SER A 66 4.98 16.66 14.68
N ALA A 67 4.03 16.68 13.75
CA ALA A 67 3.72 17.87 12.95
C ALA A 67 3.21 19.03 13.82
N ALA A 68 2.38 18.75 14.81
CA ALA A 68 1.85 19.77 15.71
C ALA A 68 2.94 20.40 16.60
N LEU A 69 3.93 19.60 17.04
CA LEU A 69 5.00 20.06 17.93
C LEU A 69 6.16 20.75 17.20
N LEU A 70 6.59 20.19 16.06
CA LEU A 70 7.84 20.58 15.38
C LEU A 70 7.60 21.03 13.92
N GLY A 71 6.34 21.10 13.47
CA GLY A 71 6.00 21.44 12.10
C GLY A 71 6.53 20.43 11.09
N GLY A 72 6.99 20.94 9.94
CA GLY A 72 7.54 20.09 8.86
C GLY A 72 8.78 19.29 9.26
N VAL A 73 9.57 19.77 10.23
CA VAL A 73 10.75 19.06 10.72
C VAL A 73 10.35 17.79 11.48
N GLY A 74 9.28 17.85 12.28
CA GLY A 74 8.74 16.68 12.98
C GLY A 74 8.24 15.60 12.02
N VAL A 75 7.59 16.01 10.93
CA VAL A 75 7.15 15.11 9.86
C VAL A 75 8.35 14.42 9.19
N ALA A 76 9.41 15.18 8.87
CA ALA A 76 10.62 14.63 8.26
C ALA A 76 11.30 13.60 9.19
N PHE A 77 11.41 13.90 10.49
CA PHE A 77 12.00 12.99 11.47
C PHE A 77 11.18 11.71 11.64
N CYS A 78 9.85 11.81 11.82
CA CYS A 78 8.97 10.65 11.85
C CYS A 78 9.04 9.83 10.55
N GLY A 79 9.17 10.51 9.40
CA GLY A 79 9.36 9.88 8.10
C GLY A 79 10.63 9.04 8.03
N LEU A 80 11.77 9.63 8.43
CA LEU A 80 13.06 8.93 8.47
C LEU A 80 13.05 7.75 9.45
N TYR A 81 12.48 7.94 10.64
CA TYR A 81 12.33 6.86 11.62
C TYR A 81 11.49 5.70 11.06
N THR A 82 10.37 6.01 10.44
CA THR A 82 9.50 5.00 9.82
C THR A 82 10.23 4.27 8.69
N LEU A 83 10.97 4.99 7.84
CA LEU A 83 11.75 4.40 6.76
C LEU A 83 12.84 3.46 7.30
N ALA A 84 13.60 3.89 8.31
CA ALA A 84 14.62 3.08 8.97
C ALA A 84 14.02 1.80 9.59
N HIS A 85 12.85 1.91 10.22
CA HIS A 85 12.13 0.77 10.77
C HIS A 85 11.72 -0.23 9.66
N LEU A 86 11.20 0.26 8.53
CA LEU A 86 10.82 -0.58 7.38
C LEU A 86 12.02 -1.30 6.74
N LEU A 87 13.21 -0.69 6.76
CA LEU A 87 14.43 -1.31 6.26
C LEU A 87 14.91 -2.48 7.13
N HIS A 88 14.66 -2.42 8.44
CA HIS A 88 15.01 -3.48 9.38
C HIS A 88 14.01 -4.65 9.35
N LEU A 89 12.76 -4.38 8.97
CA LEU A 89 11.70 -5.37 8.90
C LEU A 89 11.95 -6.41 7.79
N THR A 90 11.86 -7.68 8.17
CA THR A 90 11.85 -8.80 7.22
C THR A 90 10.49 -9.49 7.22
N SER A 91 9.92 -9.71 6.03
CA SER A 91 8.74 -10.54 5.82
C SER A 91 9.17 -11.87 5.21
N LEU A 92 8.89 -12.99 5.89
CA LEU A 92 9.20 -14.35 5.41
C LEU A 92 10.67 -14.51 4.95
N GLY A 93 11.61 -13.98 5.74
CA GLY A 93 13.04 -14.02 5.44
C GLY A 93 13.51 -13.08 4.32
N ARG A 94 12.66 -12.13 3.89
CA ARG A 94 12.98 -11.14 2.85
C ARG A 94 12.79 -9.72 3.34
N PRO A 95 13.56 -8.74 2.85
CA PRO A 95 13.36 -7.34 3.19
C PRO A 95 11.93 -6.88 2.83
N TYR A 96 11.27 -6.17 3.75
CA TYR A 96 9.90 -5.67 3.55
C TYR A 96 9.79 -4.71 2.35
N LEU A 97 10.87 -3.99 2.04
CA LEU A 97 10.98 -3.06 0.92
C LEU A 97 11.42 -3.69 -0.41
N SER A 98 11.47 -5.02 -0.52
CA SER A 98 11.78 -5.69 -1.79
C SER A 98 10.69 -5.39 -2.82
N PRO A 99 11.00 -5.00 -4.07
CA PRO A 99 12.32 -4.96 -4.76
C PRO A 99 12.99 -3.58 -4.79
N LEU A 100 12.43 -2.60 -4.07
CA LEU A 100 12.96 -1.23 -3.95
C LEU A 100 14.29 -1.23 -3.20
N PHE A 101 14.39 -2.04 -2.14
CA PHE A 101 15.61 -2.27 -1.38
C PHE A 101 15.74 -3.73 -0.91
N PRO A 102 16.89 -4.42 -1.11
CA PRO A 102 18.05 -4.02 -1.90
C PRO A 102 17.70 -3.94 -3.39
N PRO A 103 18.24 -2.96 -4.14
CA PRO A 103 17.83 -2.69 -5.52
C PRO A 103 18.18 -3.85 -6.44
N ARG A 104 17.16 -4.53 -6.98
CA ARG A 104 17.30 -5.61 -7.97
C ARG A 104 16.70 -5.14 -9.30
N ILE A 105 17.53 -4.57 -10.17
CA ILE A 105 17.12 -3.95 -11.44
C ILE A 105 16.30 -4.90 -12.33
N LYS A 106 16.62 -6.22 -12.30
CA LYS A 106 15.84 -7.24 -13.01
C LYS A 106 14.38 -7.34 -12.54
N ASP A 107 14.12 -7.10 -11.26
CA ASP A 107 12.80 -7.23 -10.64
C ASP A 107 11.97 -5.93 -10.73
N TRP A 108 12.57 -4.81 -11.15
CA TRP A 108 11.86 -3.54 -11.32
C TRP A 108 10.84 -3.56 -12.46
N LYS A 109 11.08 -4.41 -13.46
CA LYS A 109 10.19 -4.67 -14.61
C LYS A 109 8.84 -5.29 -14.24
N ASP A 110 8.69 -5.75 -13.00
CA ASP A 110 7.44 -6.30 -12.47
C ASP A 110 6.92 -5.46 -11.27
N ALA A 111 7.71 -4.47 -10.83
CA ALA A 111 7.44 -3.68 -9.62
C ALA A 111 6.69 -2.36 -9.91
N PHE A 112 7.14 -1.61 -10.93
CA PHE A 112 6.54 -0.31 -11.28
C PHE A 112 5.55 -0.40 -12.44
N ILE A 113 5.88 -1.19 -13.46
CA ILE A 113 5.05 -1.40 -14.65
C ILE A 113 5.05 -2.91 -14.88
N ARG A 114 3.88 -3.55 -14.78
CA ARG A 114 3.74 -4.99 -15.02
C ARG A 114 3.93 -5.29 -16.51
N MET A 115 5.12 -5.77 -16.90
CA MET A 115 5.41 -6.15 -18.29
C MET A 115 4.60 -7.38 -18.76
N PRO A 116 4.27 -7.50 -20.06
CA PRO A 116 3.57 -8.66 -20.58
C PRO A 116 4.41 -9.94 -20.46
N PHE A 117 3.72 -11.09 -20.30
CA PHE A 117 4.33 -12.38 -19.97
C PHE A 117 5.45 -12.83 -20.93
N ASN A 118 5.43 -12.36 -22.18
CA ASN A 118 6.43 -12.69 -23.20
C ASN A 118 7.85 -12.19 -22.86
N TYR A 119 7.96 -11.11 -22.07
CA TYR A 119 9.25 -10.56 -21.63
C TYR A 119 9.69 -11.06 -20.24
N MET A 120 8.92 -12.00 -19.66
CA MET A 120 9.07 -12.48 -18.28
C MET A 120 9.44 -13.96 -18.24
N SER A 121 10.49 -14.34 -18.96
CA SER A 121 10.97 -15.72 -19.08
C SER A 121 11.66 -16.25 -17.82
N GLU A 122 12.20 -15.35 -16.99
CA GLU A 122 12.88 -15.68 -15.74
C GLU A 122 11.96 -15.45 -14.53
N ARG A 123 12.14 -16.27 -13.49
CA ARG A 123 11.50 -16.05 -12.18
C ARG A 123 12.18 -14.87 -11.47
N PRO A 124 11.41 -14.04 -10.73
CA PRO A 124 11.99 -12.91 -10.01
C PRO A 124 13.14 -13.29 -9.09
N VAL A 125 14.20 -12.49 -9.10
CA VAL A 125 15.45 -12.76 -8.39
C VAL A 125 15.25 -12.67 -6.87
N TYR A 126 14.32 -11.82 -6.41
CA TYR A 126 13.93 -11.74 -5.00
C TYR A 126 13.35 -13.06 -4.44
N LEU A 127 12.89 -14.00 -5.28
CA LEU A 127 12.41 -15.31 -4.85
C LEU A 127 13.52 -16.30 -4.49
N ARG A 128 14.79 -16.00 -4.85
CA ARG A 128 15.93 -16.94 -4.79
C ARG A 128 15.58 -18.35 -5.30
N PRO A 129 15.00 -18.50 -6.50
CA PRO A 129 14.53 -19.79 -6.98
C PRO A 129 15.71 -20.70 -7.38
N ARG A 130 15.62 -22.00 -7.06
CA ARG A 130 16.60 -23.01 -7.49
C ARG A 130 16.64 -23.16 -9.02
N ASP A 131 15.48 -23.04 -9.66
CA ASP A 131 15.33 -23.01 -11.11
C ASP A 131 14.90 -21.61 -11.54
N LYS A 132 15.77 -20.93 -12.31
CA LYS A 132 15.57 -19.55 -12.76
C LYS A 132 14.60 -19.45 -13.93
N GLY A 133 14.47 -20.50 -14.74
CA GLY A 133 13.56 -20.51 -15.89
C GLY A 133 12.12 -20.67 -15.42
N ARG A 134 11.19 -19.85 -15.94
CA ARG A 134 9.76 -20.14 -15.78
C ARG A 134 9.34 -21.34 -16.61
N PHE A 135 9.89 -21.46 -17.82
CA PHE A 135 9.63 -22.55 -18.75
C PHE A 135 10.95 -23.29 -19.05
N ASN A 136 10.98 -24.59 -18.78
CA ASN A 136 12.08 -25.45 -19.15
C ASN A 136 11.62 -26.36 -20.29
N PHE A 137 12.02 -26.03 -21.52
CA PHE A 137 11.60 -26.76 -22.72
C PHE A 137 12.11 -28.21 -22.72
N LYS A 138 13.27 -28.49 -22.07
CA LYS A 138 13.82 -29.86 -21.97
C LYS A 138 12.95 -30.77 -21.11
N ARG A 139 12.47 -30.29 -19.95
CA ARG A 139 11.55 -31.04 -19.07
C ARG A 139 10.15 -31.21 -19.67
N ALA A 140 9.71 -30.29 -20.54
CA ALA A 140 8.41 -30.40 -21.20
C ALA A 140 8.39 -31.47 -22.31
N ILE A 141 9.55 -31.78 -22.88
CA ILE A 141 9.72 -32.82 -23.91
C ILE A 141 10.00 -34.19 -23.29
N GLU A 142 10.59 -34.22 -22.10
CA GLU A 142 10.86 -35.43 -21.33
C GLU A 142 9.51 -36.06 -20.89
N LYS A 143 8.97 -36.96 -21.72
CA LYS A 143 7.85 -37.82 -21.36
C LYS A 143 8.25 -38.64 -20.14
N HIS A 144 7.60 -38.37 -19.02
CA HIS A 144 7.64 -39.29 -17.90
C HIS A 144 6.78 -40.49 -18.29
N ASP A 145 7.40 -41.54 -18.81
CA ASP A 145 6.74 -42.83 -18.91
C ASP A 145 6.44 -43.28 -17.48
N ILE A 146 5.16 -43.52 -17.19
CA ILE A 146 4.60 -43.71 -15.84
C ILE A 146 4.84 -45.14 -15.32
N ASP A 147 5.64 -45.93 -16.06
CA ASP A 147 5.81 -47.36 -15.85
C ASP A 147 7.27 -47.70 -15.49
N GLU A 148 7.72 -47.27 -14.31
CA GLU A 148 8.76 -47.95 -13.50
C GLU A 148 8.64 -47.59 -12.02
#